data_AF-A0A7H8PHN9-F1
#
_entry.id   AF-A0A7H8PHN9-F1
#
_cell.length_a   1.000
_cell.length_b   1.000
_cell.length_c   1.000
_cell.angle_alpha   90.00
_cell.angle_beta   90.00
_cell.angle_gamma   90.00
#
_symmetry.space_group_name_H-M   'P 1'
#
loop_
_entity.id
_entity.type
_entity.pdbx_description
1 polymer ?
#
loop_
_entity_poly.entity_id
_entity_poly.type
_entity_poly.pdbx_seq_one_letter_code
_entity_poly.pdbx_strand_id
1 'polypeptide(L)'
;MENMARKEYTELQQGVDKLVGKFGMEKTLKIIAQLSGTSKMRTRQKEQTKLITTFVVSEAFKVFNVTEALKNRVRSLEYREARMASYHLLNKYTELSYKEIGKQFNQGRFGVYYHVKNCSEFLSIPKFNKSFVSRYEVLEENLIQFIAKIN
;
A
#
# COMPACT_ATOMS: atom_id res chain seq x y z
N MET A 1 -20.95 13.20 9.17
CA MET A 1 -20.10 12.61 8.11
C MET A 1 -19.92 13.56 6.92
N GLU A 2 -20.96 14.26 6.44
CA GLU A 2 -20.84 15.25 5.34
C GLU A 2 -19.78 16.37 5.54
N ASN A 3 -19.65 16.91 6.75
CA ASN A 3 -18.68 18.00 7.00
C ASN A 3 -17.21 17.56 6.94
N MET A 4 -16.90 16.29 7.20
CA MET A 4 -15.53 15.76 7.16
C MET A 4 -15.06 15.58 5.72
N ALA A 5 -15.92 14.99 4.87
CA ALA A 5 -15.66 14.85 3.43
C ALA A 5 -15.49 16.19 2.71
N ARG A 6 -16.25 17.24 3.10
CA ARG A 6 -16.08 18.60 2.54
C ARG A 6 -14.73 19.22 2.91
N LYS A 7 -14.27 19.00 4.14
CA LYS A 7 -12.98 19.50 4.60
C LYS A 7 -11.82 18.81 3.87
N GLU A 8 -11.85 17.48 3.80
CA GLU A 8 -10.85 16.67 3.07
C GLU A 8 -10.80 17.05 1.58
N TYR A 9 -11.95 17.24 0.94
CA TYR A 9 -12.01 17.68 -0.47
C TYR A 9 -11.39 19.08 -0.66
N THR A 10 -11.63 19.99 0.28
CA THR A 10 -11.07 21.34 0.25
C THR A 10 -9.54 21.32 0.41
N GLU A 11 -9.03 20.51 1.34
CA GLU A 11 -7.58 20.33 1.54
C GLU A 11 -6.93 19.72 0.30
N LEU A 12 -7.58 18.74 -0.35
CA LEU A 12 -7.13 18.19 -1.63
C LEU A 12 -7.08 19.27 -2.71
N GLN A 13 -8.15 20.06 -2.87
CA GLN A 13 -8.20 21.12 -3.87
C GLN A 13 -7.09 22.15 -3.65
N GLN A 14 -6.85 22.57 -2.40
CA GLN A 14 -5.75 23.47 -2.07
C GLN A 14 -4.37 22.86 -2.39
N GLY A 15 -4.19 21.55 -2.18
CA GLY A 15 -2.99 20.83 -2.58
C GLY A 15 -2.78 20.85 -4.10
N VAL A 16 -3.84 20.59 -4.87
CA VAL A 16 -3.81 20.65 -6.35
C VAL A 16 -3.52 22.08 -6.82
N ASP A 17 -4.17 23.09 -6.25
CA ASP A 17 -3.97 24.49 -6.61
C ASP A 17 -2.53 24.94 -6.36
N LYS A 18 -1.89 24.47 -5.26
CA LYS A 18 -0.46 24.71 -5.01
C LYS A 18 0.43 24.08 -6.09
N LEU A 19 0.11 22.88 -6.56
CA LEU A 19 0.83 22.25 -7.68
C LEU A 19 0.63 23.04 -8.98
N VAL A 20 -0.61 23.45 -9.28
CA VAL A 20 -0.93 24.26 -10.46
C VAL A 20 -0.19 25.60 -10.41
N GLY A 21 -0.18 26.28 -9.26
CA GLY A 21 0.54 27.54 -9.08
C GLY A 21 2.06 27.39 -9.28
N LYS A 22 2.65 26.26 -8.87
CA LYS A 22 4.09 26.01 -8.99
C LYS A 22 4.52 25.54 -10.38
N PHE A 23 3.74 24.69 -11.04
CA PHE A 23 4.14 23.99 -12.26
C PHE A 23 3.32 24.35 -13.51
N GLY A 24 2.18 25.02 -13.34
CA GLY A 24 1.19 25.24 -14.39
C GLY A 24 0.27 24.04 -14.59
N MET A 25 -0.92 24.28 -15.17
CA MET A 25 -1.98 23.29 -15.35
C MET A 25 -1.51 22.07 -16.15
N GLU A 26 -0.90 22.28 -17.32
CA GLU A 26 -0.50 21.18 -18.22
C GLU A 26 0.53 20.24 -17.56
N LYS A 27 1.54 20.79 -16.87
CA LYS A 27 2.53 19.98 -16.17
C LYS A 27 1.92 19.29 -14.95
N THR A 28 1.00 19.95 -14.24
CA THR A 28 0.29 19.33 -13.11
C THR A 28 -0.54 18.14 -13.56
N LEU A 29 -1.24 18.24 -14.70
CA LEU A 29 -1.96 17.10 -15.29
C LEU A 29 -1.01 15.95 -15.65
N LYS A 30 0.18 16.23 -16.19
CA LYS A 30 1.20 15.19 -16.46
C LYS A 30 1.70 14.53 -15.18
N ILE A 31 1.94 15.30 -14.12
CA ILE A 31 2.37 14.78 -12.80
C ILE A 31 1.27 13.89 -12.21
N ILE A 32 0.02 14.34 -12.20
CA ILE A 32 -1.12 13.54 -11.71
C ILE A 32 -1.22 12.24 -12.52
N ALA A 33 -1.17 12.31 -13.86
CA ALA A 33 -1.22 11.13 -14.72
C ALA A 33 -0.06 10.16 -14.48
N GLN A 34 1.13 10.64 -14.13
CA GLN A 34 2.27 9.81 -13.76
C GLN A 34 2.07 9.14 -12.40
N LEU A 35 1.63 9.90 -11.38
CA LEU A 35 1.35 9.38 -10.05
C LEU A 35 0.18 8.38 -10.03
N SER A 36 -0.83 8.60 -10.87
CA SER A 36 -1.98 7.72 -11.04
C SER A 36 -1.71 6.49 -11.91
N GLY A 37 -0.50 6.32 -12.45
CA GLY A 37 -0.12 5.15 -13.24
C GLY A 37 -0.71 5.10 -14.66
N THR A 38 -1.36 6.16 -15.15
CA THR A 38 -1.96 6.22 -16.50
C THR A 38 -0.94 6.54 -17.61
N SER A 39 0.34 6.74 -17.25
CA SER A 39 1.44 7.02 -18.18
C SER A 39 1.98 5.75 -18.86
N LYS A 40 2.17 5.80 -20.19
CA LYS A 40 2.49 4.66 -21.08
C LYS A 40 3.86 3.97 -20.87
N MET A 41 4.60 4.21 -19.80
CA MET A 41 5.93 3.61 -19.57
C MET A 41 5.87 2.23 -18.91
N ARG A 42 5.37 1.22 -19.64
CA ARG A 42 5.23 -0.17 -19.19
C ARG A 42 6.51 -0.84 -18.68
N THR A 43 7.69 -0.42 -19.14
CA THR A 43 8.97 -1.02 -18.73
C THR A 43 9.38 -0.59 -17.31
N ARG A 44 9.18 0.69 -16.96
CA ARG A 44 9.45 1.22 -15.61
C ARG A 44 8.51 0.62 -14.56
N GLN A 45 7.28 0.30 -14.96
CA GLN A 45 6.27 -0.30 -14.07
C GLN A 45 6.70 -1.64 -13.45
N LYS A 46 7.37 -2.53 -14.20
CA LYS A 46 7.80 -3.83 -13.64
C LYS A 46 8.90 -3.69 -12.59
N GLU A 47 9.90 -2.85 -12.85
CA GLU A 47 10.99 -2.57 -11.90
C GLU A 47 10.46 -1.84 -10.66
N GLN A 48 9.59 -0.85 -10.87
CA GLN A 48 8.91 -0.15 -9.79
C GLN A 48 8.08 -1.09 -8.93
N THR A 49 7.31 -1.99 -9.55
CA THR A 49 6.51 -2.99 -8.82
C THR A 49 7.41 -3.91 -8.00
N LYS A 50 8.59 -4.30 -8.51
CA LYS A 50 9.56 -5.08 -7.75
C LYS A 50 10.09 -4.30 -6.54
N LEU A 51 10.45 -3.02 -6.71
CA LEU A 51 10.89 -2.14 -5.62
C LEU A 51 9.80 -1.97 -4.55
N ILE A 52 8.56 -1.69 -4.96
CA ILE A 52 7.40 -1.60 -4.08
C ILE A 52 7.21 -2.92 -3.33
N THR A 53 7.28 -4.05 -4.03
CA THR A 53 7.11 -5.38 -3.42
C THR A 53 8.16 -5.63 -2.35
N THR A 54 9.44 -5.42 -2.66
CA THR A 54 10.53 -5.60 -1.70
C THR A 54 10.40 -4.65 -0.51
N PHE A 55 10.06 -3.39 -0.77
CA PHE A 55 9.84 -2.40 0.28
C PHE A 55 8.71 -2.86 1.22
N VAL A 56 7.51 -3.13 0.71
CA VAL A 56 6.35 -3.52 1.52
C VAL A 56 6.65 -4.73 2.39
N VAL A 57 7.26 -5.78 1.82
CA VAL A 57 7.59 -7.00 2.58
C VAL A 57 8.59 -6.71 3.69
N SER A 58 9.67 -5.99 3.39
CA SER A 58 10.70 -5.68 4.37
C SER A 58 10.18 -4.75 5.47
N GLU A 59 9.39 -3.75 5.12
CA GLU A 59 8.85 -2.77 6.05
C GLU A 59 7.73 -3.36 6.90
N ALA A 60 6.89 -4.24 6.35
CA ALA A 60 5.89 -4.99 7.11
C ALA A 60 6.57 -5.84 8.19
N PHE A 61 7.68 -6.51 7.88
CA PHE A 61 8.39 -7.28 8.89
C PHE A 61 8.93 -6.41 10.03
N LYS A 62 9.39 -5.19 9.75
CA LYS A 62 9.80 -4.26 10.81
C LYS A 62 8.61 -3.79 11.65
N VAL A 63 7.56 -3.26 11.00
CA VAL A 63 6.40 -2.66 11.67
C VAL A 63 5.62 -3.68 12.52
N PHE A 64 5.59 -4.94 12.08
CA PHE A 64 4.94 -6.03 12.80
C PHE A 64 5.89 -6.81 13.73
N ASN A 65 7.15 -6.36 13.90
CA ASN A 65 8.16 -6.97 14.76
C ASN A 65 8.44 -8.46 14.44
N VAL A 66 8.46 -8.80 13.15
CA VAL A 66 8.85 -10.13 12.67
C VAL A 66 10.36 -10.28 12.77
N THR A 67 10.83 -10.89 13.86
CA THR A 67 12.26 -11.19 14.05
C THR A 67 12.75 -12.27 13.07
N GLU A 68 14.06 -12.38 12.86
CA GLU A 68 14.67 -13.43 12.03
C GLU A 68 14.22 -14.84 12.46
N ALA A 69 14.08 -15.06 13.77
CA ALA A 69 13.59 -16.32 14.32
C ALA A 69 12.13 -16.62 13.95
N LEU A 70 11.32 -15.58 13.74
CA LEU A 70 9.91 -15.69 13.34
C LEU A 70 9.71 -15.81 11.83
N LYS A 71 10.68 -15.44 10.99
CA LYS A 71 10.57 -15.57 9.53
C LYS A 71 10.35 -17.02 9.08
N ASN A 72 10.91 -17.98 9.81
CA ASN A 72 10.72 -19.41 9.55
C ASN A 72 9.48 -19.97 10.28
N ARG A 73 8.85 -19.20 11.17
CA ARG A 73 7.65 -19.58 11.94
C ARG A 73 6.40 -18.94 11.33
N VAL A 74 5.98 -19.48 10.19
CA VAL A 74 4.82 -19.04 9.38
C VAL A 74 3.50 -18.96 10.19
N ARG A 75 3.43 -19.62 11.36
CA ARG A 75 2.25 -19.65 12.24
C ARG A 75 2.17 -18.53 13.28
N SER A 76 3.26 -17.77 13.49
CA SER A 76 3.25 -16.64 14.43
C SER A 76 2.23 -15.57 14.01
N LEU A 77 1.63 -14.90 15.00
CA LEU A 77 0.62 -13.87 14.74
C LEU A 77 1.24 -12.71 13.95
N GLU A 78 2.43 -12.28 14.36
CA GLU A 78 3.22 -11.21 13.75
C GLU A 78 3.49 -11.49 12.28
N TYR A 79 3.95 -12.69 11.95
CA TYR A 79 4.21 -13.08 10.56
C TYR A 79 2.92 -13.12 9.75
N ARG A 80 1.83 -13.66 10.31
CA ARG A 80 0.53 -13.75 9.63
C ARG A 80 -0.05 -12.37 9.35
N GLU A 81 0.01 -11.46 10.32
CA GLU A 81 -0.45 -10.09 10.19
C GLU A 81 0.40 -9.29 9.20
N ALA A 82 1.73 -9.37 9.29
CA ALA A 82 2.63 -8.72 8.34
C ALA A 82 2.38 -9.18 6.90
N ARG A 83 2.18 -10.49 6.71
CA ARG A 83 1.85 -11.09 5.42
C ARG A 83 0.49 -10.64 4.91
N MET A 84 -0.52 -10.61 5.77
CA MET A 84 -1.87 -10.14 5.42
C MET A 84 -1.87 -8.67 5.00
N ALA A 85 -1.21 -7.80 5.76
CA ALA A 85 -1.04 -6.39 5.43
C ALA A 85 -0.29 -6.22 4.10
N SER A 86 0.79 -6.99 3.89
CA SER A 86 1.55 -6.98 2.64
C SER A 86 0.68 -7.34 1.44
N TYR A 87 -0.15 -8.39 1.55
CA TYR A 87 -1.07 -8.77 0.47
C TYR A 87 -2.06 -7.66 0.12
N HIS A 88 -2.67 -7.06 1.15
CA HIS A 88 -3.66 -6.01 0.95
C HIS A 88 -3.03 -4.76 0.30
N LEU A 89 -1.85 -4.32 0.77
CA LEU A 89 -1.16 -3.17 0.23
C LEU A 89 -0.65 -3.40 -1.19
N LEU A 90 -0.08 -4.58 -1.49
CA LEU A 90 0.35 -4.90 -2.85
C LEU A 90 -0.84 -4.96 -3.81
N ASN A 91 -1.97 -5.50 -3.37
CA ASN A 91 -3.20 -5.49 -4.16
C ASN A 91 -3.77 -4.07 -4.35
N LYS A 92 -3.59 -3.17 -3.38
CA LYS A 92 -4.12 -1.79 -3.41
C LYS A 92 -3.26 -0.84 -4.25
N TYR A 93 -1.94 -0.98 -4.22
CA TYR A 93 -0.98 -0.02 -4.78
C TYR A 93 -0.18 -0.56 -5.99
N THR A 94 -0.43 -1.78 -6.44
CA THR A 94 0.21 -2.35 -7.64
C THR A 94 -0.80 -3.06 -8.52
N GLU A 95 -0.41 -3.37 -9.76
CA GLU A 95 -1.23 -4.15 -10.71
C GLU A 95 -0.97 -5.67 -10.60
N LEU A 96 -0.35 -6.14 -9.52
CA LEU A 96 -0.03 -7.56 -9.35
C LEU A 96 -1.28 -8.41 -9.15
N SER A 97 -1.37 -9.53 -9.86
CA SER A 97 -2.38 -10.54 -9.61
C SER A 97 -2.16 -11.25 -8.27
N TYR A 98 -3.20 -11.83 -7.68
CA TYR A 98 -3.08 -12.64 -6.46
C TYR A 98 -2.05 -13.78 -6.57
N LYS A 99 -1.86 -14.33 -7.78
CA LYS A 99 -0.84 -15.35 -8.03
C LYS A 99 0.57 -14.77 -7.91
N GLU A 100 0.80 -13.56 -8.40
CA GLU A 100 2.11 -12.91 -8.33
C GLU A 100 2.44 -12.42 -6.93
N ILE A 101 1.47 -11.85 -6.22
CA ILE A 101 1.60 -11.48 -4.80
C ILE A 101 1.97 -12.72 -3.96
N GLY A 102 1.31 -13.86 -4.20
CA GLY A 102 1.53 -15.10 -3.45
C GLY A 102 2.94 -15.67 -3.57
N LYS A 103 3.64 -15.43 -4.69
CA LYS A 103 5.01 -15.93 -4.91
C LYS A 103 5.99 -15.45 -3.84
N GLN A 104 5.82 -14.24 -3.31
CA GLN A 104 6.72 -13.66 -2.30
C GLN A 104 6.69 -14.43 -0.97
N PHE A 105 5.62 -15.18 -0.72
CA PHE A 105 5.40 -15.89 0.55
C PHE A 105 5.11 -17.38 0.35
N ASN A 106 5.39 -17.91 -0.84
CA ASN A 106 5.07 -19.29 -1.24
C ASN A 106 3.60 -19.66 -0.94
N GLN A 107 2.66 -18.76 -1.24
CA GLN A 107 1.22 -18.98 -1.06
C GLN A 107 0.48 -19.07 -2.39
N GLY A 108 -0.57 -19.89 -2.43
CA GLY A 108 -1.47 -19.98 -3.58
C GLY A 108 -2.41 -18.76 -3.68
N ARG A 109 -2.92 -18.50 -4.89
CA ARG A 109 -3.78 -17.34 -5.20
C ARG A 109 -5.00 -17.19 -4.28
N PHE A 110 -5.62 -18.31 -3.87
CA PHE A 110 -6.83 -18.28 -3.05
C PHE A 110 -6.54 -17.88 -1.61
N GLY A 111 -5.37 -18.29 -1.07
CA GLY A 111 -4.94 -17.85 0.25
C GLY A 111 -4.65 -16.35 0.28
N VAL A 112 -4.04 -15.81 -0.79
CA VAL A 112 -3.85 -14.37 -0.95
C VAL A 112 -5.19 -13.65 -1.00
N TYR A 113 -6.11 -14.07 -1.88
CA TYR A 113 -7.44 -13.48 -1.99
C TYR A 113 -8.18 -13.43 -0.65
N TYR A 114 -8.22 -14.56 0.06
CA TYR A 114 -8.86 -14.66 1.37
C TYR A 114 -8.27 -13.64 2.36
N HIS A 115 -6.94 -13.56 2.44
CA HIS A 115 -6.27 -12.63 3.35
C HIS A 115 -6.45 -11.16 2.95
N VAL A 116 -6.51 -10.84 1.66
CA VAL A 116 -6.84 -9.48 1.20
C VAL A 116 -8.24 -9.09 1.70
N LYS A 117 -9.24 -9.97 1.52
CA LYS A 117 -10.60 -9.71 2.00
C LYS A 117 -10.68 -9.60 3.52
N ASN A 118 -10.06 -10.52 4.24
CA ASN A 118 -10.00 -10.48 5.70
C ASN A 118 -9.31 -9.20 6.22
N CYS A 119 -8.27 -8.72 5.53
CA CYS A 119 -7.63 -7.45 5.87
C CYS A 119 -8.62 -6.28 5.71
N SER A 120 -9.39 -6.24 4.62
CA SER A 120 -10.40 -5.19 4.42
C SER A 120 -11.48 -5.21 5.51
N GLU A 121 -11.86 -6.39 6.02
CA GLU A 121 -12.77 -6.54 7.16
C GLU A 121 -12.16 -6.05 8.47
N PHE A 122 -10.87 -6.32 8.70
CA PHE A 122 -10.18 -5.82 9.90
C PHE A 122 -10.14 -4.29 9.92
N LEU A 123 -9.89 -3.69 8.76
CA LEU A 123 -9.83 -2.24 8.57
C LEU A 123 -11.22 -1.58 8.64
N SER A 124 -12.31 -2.30 8.31
CA SER A 124 -13.66 -1.74 8.39
C SER A 124 -14.20 -1.64 9.82
N ILE A 125 -13.61 -2.38 10.77
CA ILE A 125 -13.99 -2.32 12.18
C ILE A 125 -12.76 -2.08 13.10
N PRO A 126 -12.15 -0.89 13.05
CA PRO A 126 -10.88 -0.63 13.75
C PRO A 126 -10.91 -0.84 15.25
N LYS A 127 -12.08 -0.64 15.89
CA LYS A 127 -12.25 -0.74 17.34
C LYS A 127 -11.88 -2.11 17.90
N PHE A 128 -12.09 -3.19 17.14
CA PHE A 128 -11.78 -4.56 17.56
C PHE A 128 -10.39 -5.02 17.12
N ASN A 129 -9.78 -4.33 16.16
CA ASN A 129 -8.49 -4.71 15.55
C ASN A 129 -7.41 -3.63 15.75
N LYS A 130 -7.51 -2.83 16.82
CA LYS A 130 -6.71 -1.60 17.01
C LYS A 130 -5.21 -1.79 16.79
N SER A 131 -4.62 -2.85 17.36
CA SER A 131 -3.18 -3.13 17.25
C SER A 131 -2.75 -3.49 15.83
N PHE A 132 -3.61 -4.18 15.09
CA PHE A 132 -3.34 -4.48 13.68
C PHE A 132 -3.47 -3.22 12.83
N VAL A 133 -4.56 -2.46 13.03
CA VAL A 133 -4.89 -1.28 12.24
C VAL A 133 -3.84 -0.19 12.41
N SER A 134 -3.39 0.09 13.65
CA SER A 134 -2.34 1.11 13.87
C SER A 134 -1.03 0.75 13.16
N ARG A 135 -0.63 -0.52 13.20
CA ARG A 135 0.54 -1.01 12.47
C ARG A 135 0.32 -0.96 10.95
N TYR A 136 -0.86 -1.30 10.48
CA TYR A 136 -1.22 -1.21 9.08
C TYR A 136 -1.13 0.24 8.57
N GLU A 137 -1.67 1.21 9.30
CA GLU A 137 -1.64 2.63 8.95
C GLU A 137 -0.20 3.16 8.84
N VAL A 138 0.67 2.81 9.79
CA VAL A 138 2.11 3.15 9.72
C VAL A 138 2.77 2.55 8.49
N LEU A 139 2.49 1.28 8.18
CA LEU A 139 3.03 0.62 6.99
C LEU A 139 2.52 1.27 5.69
N GLU A 140 1.24 1.63 5.63
CA GLU A 140 0.63 2.28 4.48
C GLU A 140 1.20 3.68 4.25
N GLU A 141 1.39 4.46 5.30
CA GLU A 141 2.02 5.78 5.23
C GLU A 141 3.47 5.68 4.72
N ASN A 142 4.27 4.76 5.28
CA ASN A 142 5.64 4.51 4.83
C ASN A 142 5.69 4.12 3.35
N LEU A 143 4.72 3.31 2.89
CA LEU A 143 4.60 2.92 1.48
C LEU A 143 4.27 4.12 0.58
N ILE A 144 3.32 4.96 0.97
CA ILE A 144 2.96 6.16 0.20
C ILE A 144 4.17 7.08 0.04
N GLN A 145 4.90 7.32 1.13
CA GLN A 145 6.13 8.12 1.11
C GLN A 145 7.21 7.50 0.21
N PHE A 146 7.35 6.18 0.22
CA PHE A 146 8.30 5.48 -0.65
C PHE A 146 7.91 5.61 -2.13
N ILE A 147 6.63 5.37 -2.47
CA ILE A 147 6.11 5.51 -3.83
C ILE A 147 6.33 6.94 -4.35
N ALA A 148 6.08 7.95 -3.50
CA ALA A 148 6.30 9.35 -3.86
C ALA A 148 7.77 9.69 -4.18
N LYS A 149 8.75 8.96 -3.62
CA LYS A 149 10.19 9.16 -3.86
C LYS A 149 10.71 8.48 -5.12
N ILE A 150 10.08 7.38 -5.54
CA ILE A 150 10.55 6.58 -6.69
C ILE A 150 9.83 6.92 -8.01
N ASN A 151 8.77 7.72 -7.93
CA ASN A 151 8.01 8.24 -9.08
C ASN A 151 8.70 9.44 -9.72
#